data_AF-A0A971TJQ6-F1
#
_entry.id   AF-A0A971TJQ6-F1
#
_cell.length_a   1.000
_cell.length_b   1.000
_cell.length_c   1.000
_cell.angle_alpha   90.00
_cell.angle_beta   90.00
_cell.angle_gamma   90.00
#
_symmetry.space_group_name_H-M   'P 1'
#
loop_
_entity.id
_entity.type
_entity.pdbx_description
1 polymer ?
#
loop_
_entity_poly.entity_id
_entity_poly.type
_entity_poly.pdbx_seq_one_letter_code
_entity_poly.pdbx_strand_id
1 'polypeptide(L)'
;MISIWRASSIHGSWTGPIAILEPDRLDPPDVQFYWLTPFRAGRGYAGFLHTHHTAEQIMDAQLVTSLDGWTWRRENDRRPVLPLGQKGRFDCGMIMSWAAPVAWNGRVLVFYNASATVHDGKPRYPNDPLPAPAEGIGLAEFDQDLLKGPE
;
A
#
# COMPACT_ATOMS: atom_id res chain seq x y z
N MET A 1 7.15 -8.46 -7.31
CA MET A 1 6.29 -9.63 -7.04
C MET A 1 5.97 -9.61 -5.56
N ILE A 2 4.71 -9.86 -5.18
CA ILE A 2 4.33 -10.22 -3.81
C ILE A 2 4.18 -11.74 -3.76
N SER A 3 4.74 -12.34 -2.72
CA SER A 3 4.67 -13.78 -2.49
C SER A 3 4.41 -14.10 -1.02
N ILE A 4 3.69 -15.19 -0.77
CA ILE A 4 3.33 -15.65 0.57
C ILE A 4 4.05 -16.96 0.91
N TRP A 5 4.50 -17.07 2.16
CA TRP A 5 4.87 -18.34 2.77
C TRP A 5 3.71 -18.85 3.63
N ARG A 6 3.44 -20.15 3.57
CA ARG A 6 2.35 -20.80 4.30
C ARG A 6 2.90 -21.78 5.32
N ALA A 7 2.32 -21.79 6.52
CA ALA A 7 2.44 -22.89 7.47
C ALA A 7 1.08 -23.22 8.07
N SER A 8 0.87 -24.47 8.47
CA SER A 8 -0.33 -24.89 9.21
C SER A 8 -0.25 -24.57 10.71
N SER A 9 0.94 -24.16 11.18
CA SER A 9 1.22 -23.74 12.56
C SER A 9 2.44 -22.81 12.58
N ILE A 10 2.48 -21.86 13.52
CA ILE A 10 3.60 -20.91 13.66
C ILE A 10 4.94 -21.59 14.02
N HIS A 11 4.89 -22.77 14.64
CA HIS A 11 6.06 -23.58 14.98
C HIS A 11 6.33 -24.70 13.94
N GLY A 12 5.53 -24.78 12.88
CA GLY A 12 5.64 -25.81 11.86
C GLY A 12 6.61 -25.46 10.73
N SER A 13 6.66 -26.34 9.73
CA SER A 13 7.36 -26.09 8.48
C SER A 13 6.60 -25.10 7.59
N TRP A 14 7.35 -24.30 6.85
CA TRP A 14 6.82 -23.31 5.92
C TRP A 14 6.99 -23.80 4.46
N THR A 15 6.02 -23.49 3.61
CA THR A 15 6.04 -23.77 2.17
C THR A 15 5.91 -22.46 1.40
N GLY A 16 6.77 -22.23 0.42
CA GLY A 16 6.82 -21.01 -0.37
C GLY A 16 8.22 -20.70 -0.92
N PRO A 17 8.43 -19.48 -1.46
CA PRO A 17 7.43 -18.43 -1.64
C PRO A 17 6.44 -18.78 -2.78
N ILE A 18 5.14 -18.56 -2.56
CA ILE A 18 4.11 -18.69 -3.59
C ILE A 18 3.80 -17.29 -4.11
N ALA A 19 4.07 -17.03 -5.39
CA ALA A 19 3.74 -15.76 -6.02
C ALA A 19 2.22 -15.55 -6.05
N ILE A 20 1.75 -14.37 -5.64
CA ILE A 20 0.31 -14.02 -5.58
C ILE A 20 -0.04 -12.74 -6.35
N LEU A 21 0.92 -11.84 -6.56
CA LEU A 21 0.77 -10.63 -7.36
C LEU A 21 2.08 -10.29 -8.06
N GLU A 22 2.00 -9.97 -9.34
CA GLU A 22 3.12 -9.47 -10.15
C GLU A 22 2.65 -8.32 -11.03
N PRO A 23 3.52 -7.32 -11.30
CA PRO A 23 3.24 -6.34 -12.34
C PRO A 23 2.92 -7.05 -13.65
N ASP A 24 1.90 -6.55 -14.36
CA ASP A 24 1.45 -7.12 -15.63
C ASP A 24 1.77 -6.16 -16.80
N ARG A 25 1.44 -6.56 -18.03
CA ARG A 25 1.72 -5.77 -19.25
C ARG A 25 1.05 -4.39 -19.30
N LEU A 26 0.10 -4.11 -18.42
CA LEU A 26 -0.58 -2.82 -18.28
C LEU A 26 0.14 -1.90 -17.29
N ASP A 27 1.11 -2.41 -16.53
CA ASP A 27 1.96 -1.59 -15.67
C ASP A 27 3.11 -0.96 -16.47
N PRO A 28 3.51 0.27 -16.12
CA PRO A 28 4.78 0.84 -16.56
C PRO A 28 5.97 -0.07 -16.21
N PRO A 29 7.05 -0.08 -17.02
CA PRO A 29 8.19 -0.97 -16.83
C PRO A 29 8.97 -0.70 -15.54
N ASP A 30 8.79 0.47 -14.93
CA ASP A 30 9.45 0.88 -13.70
C ASP A 30 8.64 0.58 -12.44
N VAL A 31 7.46 -0.04 -12.56
CA VAL A 31 6.63 -0.43 -11.42
C VAL A 31 7.14 -1.72 -10.76
N GLN A 32 7.30 -1.67 -9.45
CA GLN A 32 7.54 -2.83 -8.59
C GLN A 32 6.48 -2.89 -7.49
N PHE A 33 5.89 -4.06 -7.30
CA PHE A 33 5.10 -4.32 -6.09
C PHE A 33 6.04 -4.57 -4.93
N TYR A 34 6.05 -3.63 -3.98
CA TYR A 34 7.01 -3.55 -2.90
C TYR A 34 6.54 -4.30 -1.65
N TRP A 35 5.29 -4.06 -1.24
CA TRP A 35 4.70 -4.66 -0.05
C TRP A 35 3.19 -4.82 -0.19
N LEU A 36 2.62 -5.71 0.63
CA LEU A 36 1.18 -5.88 0.77
C LEU A 36 0.82 -5.88 2.25
N THR A 37 -0.08 -4.97 2.64
CA THR A 37 -0.74 -4.99 3.95
C THR A 37 -2.16 -5.51 3.78
N PRO A 38 -2.40 -6.82 3.98
CA PRO A 38 -3.73 -7.39 3.86
C PRO A 38 -4.58 -7.11 5.10
N PHE A 39 -5.89 -6.95 4.92
CA PHE A 39 -6.86 -6.78 5.99
C PHE A 39 -8.19 -7.45 5.62
N ARG A 40 -9.00 -7.73 6.65
CA ARG A 40 -10.32 -8.33 6.46
C ARG A 40 -11.28 -7.33 5.83
N ALA A 41 -11.97 -7.71 4.77
CA ALA A 41 -12.98 -6.89 4.13
C ALA A 41 -14.12 -7.78 3.61
N GLY A 42 -15.34 -7.51 4.09
CA GLY A 42 -16.52 -8.35 3.83
C GLY A 42 -16.26 -9.84 4.07
N ARG A 43 -16.60 -10.65 3.06
CA ARG A 43 -16.39 -12.11 3.11
C ARG A 43 -14.96 -12.55 2.81
N GLY A 44 -14.10 -11.66 2.31
CA GLY A 44 -12.73 -11.94 1.94
C GLY A 44 -11.76 -10.96 2.57
N TYR A 45 -10.82 -10.51 1.75
CA TYR A 45 -9.73 -9.62 2.10
C TYR A 45 -9.68 -8.44 1.14
N ALA A 46 -9.19 -7.33 1.66
CA ALA A 46 -8.62 -6.26 0.86
C ALA A 46 -7.18 -6.03 1.32
N GLY A 47 -6.44 -5.18 0.62
CA GLY A 47 -5.07 -4.89 1.00
C GLY A 47 -4.56 -3.60 0.37
N PHE A 48 -3.59 -3.00 1.06
CA PHE A 48 -2.79 -1.91 0.52
C PHE A 48 -1.57 -2.51 -0.18
N LEU A 49 -1.55 -2.45 -1.50
CA LEU A 49 -0.43 -2.84 -2.33
C LEU A 49 0.50 -1.64 -2.51
N HIS A 50 1.58 -1.60 -1.75
CA HIS A 50 2.60 -0.55 -1.86
C HIS A 50 3.35 -0.73 -3.16
N THR A 51 3.26 0.30 -4.00
CA THR A 51 3.77 0.27 -5.38
C THR A 51 4.92 1.25 -5.47
N HIS A 52 6.09 0.74 -5.88
CA HIS A 52 7.30 1.52 -6.08
C HIS A 52 7.48 1.83 -7.56
N HIS A 53 7.50 3.13 -7.87
CA HIS A 53 7.76 3.65 -9.21
C HIS A 53 9.24 3.98 -9.30
N THR A 54 10.03 3.00 -9.74
CA THR A 54 11.49 2.98 -9.61
C THR A 54 12.20 4.05 -10.42
N ALA A 55 11.60 4.59 -11.50
CA ALA A 55 12.21 5.68 -12.25
C ALA A 55 12.30 6.95 -11.39
N GLU A 56 11.28 7.16 -10.55
CA GLU A 56 11.13 8.35 -9.72
C GLU A 56 11.44 8.11 -8.24
N GLN A 57 11.65 6.84 -7.87
CA GLN A 57 11.82 6.35 -6.50
C GLN A 57 10.63 6.65 -5.57
N ILE A 58 9.47 6.98 -6.12
CA ILE A 58 8.28 7.31 -5.32
C ILE A 58 7.47 6.07 -4.99
N MET A 59 6.69 6.15 -3.91
CA MET A 59 5.83 5.03 -3.49
C MET A 59 4.45 5.49 -3.05
N ASP A 60 3.43 4.88 -3.62
CA ASP A 60 2.02 5.03 -3.23
C ASP A 60 1.42 3.69 -2.80
N ALA A 61 0.15 3.67 -2.39
CA ALA A 61 -0.57 2.43 -2.13
C ALA A 61 -1.83 2.31 -2.99
N GLN A 62 -1.94 1.20 -3.71
CA GLN A 62 -3.12 0.79 -4.47
C GLN A 62 -4.01 -0.13 -3.63
N LEU A 63 -5.29 -0.22 -3.99
CA LEU A 63 -6.22 -1.16 -3.38
C LEU A 63 -6.22 -2.49 -4.15
N VAL A 64 -6.11 -3.59 -3.42
CA VAL A 64 -6.33 -4.94 -3.94
C VAL A 64 -7.40 -5.65 -3.13
N THR A 65 -8.12 -6.60 -3.75
CA THR A 65 -9.06 -7.49 -3.07
C THR A 65 -8.77 -8.95 -3.37
N SER A 66 -9.19 -9.84 -2.47
CA SER A 66 -9.10 -11.29 -2.63
C SER A 66 -10.22 -11.98 -1.86
N LEU A 67 -10.84 -13.01 -2.46
CA LEU A 67 -11.85 -13.82 -1.77
C LEU A 67 -11.22 -14.91 -0.88
N ASP A 68 -10.05 -15.40 -1.24
CA ASP A 68 -9.42 -16.60 -0.67
C ASP A 68 -8.07 -16.32 0.01
N GLY A 69 -7.54 -15.10 -0.14
CA GLY A 69 -6.21 -14.69 0.33
C GLY A 69 -5.05 -15.12 -0.57
N TRP A 70 -5.33 -15.81 -1.69
CA TRP A 70 -4.33 -16.34 -2.63
C TRP A 70 -4.41 -15.65 -4.00
N THR A 71 -5.63 -15.44 -4.49
CA THR A 71 -5.90 -14.82 -5.78
C THR A 71 -6.31 -13.38 -5.53
N TRP A 72 -5.49 -12.44 -5.98
CA TRP A 72 -5.69 -11.02 -5.73
C TRP A 72 -5.98 -10.26 -7.02
N ARG A 73 -6.88 -9.28 -6.94
CA ARG A 73 -7.22 -8.36 -8.03
C ARG A 73 -6.91 -6.93 -7.60
N ARG A 74 -6.37 -6.14 -8.52
CA ARG A 74 -6.20 -4.69 -8.33
C ARG A 74 -7.50 -3.97 -8.64
N GLU A 75 -7.90 -3.10 -7.73
CA GLU A 75 -9.14 -2.32 -7.81
C GLU A 75 -8.89 -0.90 -8.32
N ASN A 76 -9.98 -0.13 -8.46
CA ASN A 76 -9.95 1.31 -8.77
C ASN A 76 -9.11 1.67 -10.01
N ASP A 77 -9.13 0.80 -11.03
CA ASP A 77 -8.32 0.93 -12.23
C ASP A 77 -6.85 1.23 -11.93
N ARG A 78 -6.30 0.58 -10.90
CA ARG A 78 -4.89 0.70 -10.47
C ARG A 78 -4.53 2.07 -9.90
N ARG A 79 -5.48 2.98 -9.75
CA ARG A 79 -5.22 4.28 -9.12
C ARG A 79 -4.98 4.11 -7.63
N PRO A 80 -3.99 4.83 -7.05
CA PRO A 80 -3.69 4.71 -5.64
C PRO A 80 -4.89 5.11 -4.80
N VAL A 81 -5.19 4.29 -3.78
CA VAL A 81 -6.18 4.60 -2.74
C VAL A 81 -5.58 5.51 -1.66
N LEU A 82 -4.25 5.45 -1.49
CA LEU A 82 -3.45 6.44 -0.77
C LEU A 82 -2.46 7.07 -1.76
N PRO A 83 -2.84 8.17 -2.44
CA PRO A 83 -1.94 8.90 -3.33
C PRO A 83 -0.92 9.70 -2.54
N LEU A 84 0.21 10.04 -3.17
CA LEU A 84 1.17 10.99 -2.62
C LEU A 84 0.56 12.36 -2.38
N GLY A 85 1.04 13.02 -1.33
CA GLY A 85 0.68 14.40 -1.03
C GLY A 85 1.24 15.39 -2.05
N GLN A 86 0.70 16.61 -2.00
CA GLN A 86 1.19 17.71 -2.83
C GLN A 86 2.63 18.10 -2.48
N LYS A 87 3.30 18.78 -3.42
CA LYS A 87 4.64 19.34 -3.22
C LYS A 87 4.74 20.13 -1.90
N GLY A 88 5.80 19.86 -1.13
CA GLY A 88 6.05 20.50 0.17
C GLY A 88 5.32 19.87 1.36
N ARG A 89 4.56 18.79 1.14
CA ARG A 89 3.95 18.01 2.23
C ARG A 89 4.86 16.88 2.68
N PHE A 90 4.70 16.46 3.94
CA PHE A 90 5.48 15.38 4.56
C PHE A 90 5.28 14.01 3.88
N ASP A 91 4.27 13.87 3.03
CA ASP A 91 3.85 12.63 2.37
C ASP A 91 3.97 12.69 0.84
N CYS A 92 4.80 13.60 0.32
CA CYS A 92 4.92 13.85 -1.11
C CYS A 92 5.93 12.94 -1.85
N GLY A 93 6.77 12.19 -1.13
CA GLY A 93 7.78 11.31 -1.73
C GLY A 93 7.44 9.83 -1.64
N MET A 94 6.99 9.38 -0.46
CA MET A 94 6.67 7.97 -0.21
C MET A 94 5.58 7.83 0.85
N ILE A 95 4.64 6.90 0.64
CA ILE A 95 3.61 6.51 1.60
C ILE A 95 3.61 4.98 1.80
N MET A 96 3.51 4.54 3.05
CA MET A 96 3.32 3.14 3.41
C MET A 96 2.33 3.00 4.57
N SER A 97 1.36 2.10 4.43
CA SER A 97 0.39 1.75 5.47
C SER A 97 0.62 0.31 5.91
N TRP A 98 1.13 0.14 7.12
CA TRP A 98 1.51 -1.16 7.68
C TRP A 98 0.39 -1.81 8.50
N ALA A 99 -0.61 -1.02 8.90
CA ALA A 99 -1.69 -1.46 9.75
C ALA A 99 -2.97 -1.68 8.94
N ALA A 100 -3.78 -2.64 9.39
CA ALA A 100 -5.13 -2.77 8.88
C ALA A 100 -5.96 -1.50 9.22
N PRO A 101 -6.91 -1.11 8.36
CA PRO A 101 -7.84 -0.02 8.68
C PRO A 101 -8.66 -0.32 9.93
N VAL A 102 -9.03 0.73 10.66
CA VAL A 102 -9.83 0.64 11.88
C VAL A 102 -11.20 1.26 11.64
N ALA A 103 -12.26 0.48 11.80
CA ALA A 103 -13.62 1.04 11.84
C ALA A 103 -13.82 1.79 13.16
N TRP A 104 -14.14 3.08 13.08
CA TRP A 104 -14.33 3.93 14.25
C TRP A 104 -15.38 5.01 13.96
N ASN A 105 -16.39 5.12 14.84
CA ASN A 105 -17.45 6.14 14.75
C ASN A 105 -18.08 6.32 13.36
N GLY A 106 -18.35 5.21 12.67
CA GLY A 106 -18.97 5.22 11.35
C GLY A 106 -18.03 5.51 10.17
N ARG A 107 -16.74 5.76 10.45
CA ARG A 107 -15.66 5.93 9.46
C ARG A 107 -14.68 4.77 9.50
N VAL A 108 -13.82 4.73 8.49
CA VAL A 108 -12.68 3.82 8.44
C VAL A 108 -11.41 4.66 8.50
N LEU A 109 -10.62 4.45 9.55
CA LEU A 109 -9.39 5.14 9.83
C LEU A 109 -8.20 4.35 9.27
N VAL A 110 -7.40 4.97 8.43
CA VAL A 110 -6.18 4.39 7.86
C VAL A 110 -5.00 5.22 8.32
N PHE A 111 -4.17 4.62 9.18
CA PHE A 111 -2.89 5.19 9.56
C PHE A 111 -1.85 4.82 8.50
N TYR A 112 -1.09 5.81 8.05
CA TYR A 112 -0.01 5.61 7.08
C TYR A 112 1.23 6.39 7.49
N ASN A 113 2.40 5.82 7.25
CA ASN A 113 3.69 6.47 7.40
C ASN A 113 4.04 7.13 6.08
N ALA A 114 4.68 8.27 6.12
CA ALA A 114 5.08 8.95 4.91
C ALA A 114 6.35 9.79 5.08
N SER A 115 7.00 10.07 3.96
CA SER A 115 8.16 10.95 3.88
C SER A 115 8.07 11.87 2.66
N ALA A 116 8.65 13.07 2.80
CA ALA A 116 8.92 14.01 1.73
C ALA A 116 10.19 13.64 0.94
N THR A 117 10.94 12.63 1.41
CA THR A 117 11.99 11.96 0.66
C THR A 117 11.42 10.80 -0.16
N VAL A 118 12.08 10.50 -1.26
CA VAL A 118 11.81 9.32 -2.09
C VAL A 118 12.50 8.09 -1.48
N HIS A 119 12.24 6.91 -2.02
CA HIS A 119 12.70 5.62 -1.49
C HIS A 119 14.23 5.52 -1.33
N ASP A 120 15.02 6.25 -2.15
CA ASP A 120 16.49 6.29 -2.02
C ASP A 120 17.01 7.31 -0.97
N GLY A 121 16.10 7.94 -0.22
CA GLY A 121 16.41 8.89 0.85
C GLY A 121 16.61 10.33 0.39
N LYS A 122 16.59 10.63 -0.91
CA LYS A 122 16.74 12.01 -1.41
C LYS A 122 15.43 12.80 -1.28
N PRO A 123 15.48 14.14 -1.14
CA PRO A 123 14.29 14.97 -1.23
C PRO A 123 13.57 14.75 -2.56
N ARG A 124 12.23 14.57 -2.53
CA ARG A 124 11.43 14.45 -3.75
C ARG A 124 11.55 15.67 -4.66
N TYR A 125 11.69 16.85 -4.07
CA TYR A 125 11.89 18.12 -4.76
C TYR A 125 13.20 18.75 -4.30
N PRO A 126 14.35 18.44 -4.93
CA PRO A 126 15.69 18.83 -4.44
C PRO A 126 15.94 20.34 -4.34
N ASN A 127 15.17 21.15 -5.07
CA ASN A 127 15.31 22.61 -5.09
C ASN A 127 14.44 23.31 -4.04
N ASP A 128 13.62 22.55 -3.30
CA ASP A 128 12.69 23.07 -2.32
C ASP A 128 13.12 22.62 -0.92
N PRO A 129 12.92 23.45 0.12
CA PRO A 129 13.18 23.02 1.48
C PRO A 129 12.26 21.84 1.85
N LEU A 130 12.81 20.85 2.55
CA LEU A 130 12.00 19.80 3.14
C LEU A 130 11.01 20.39 4.17
N PRO A 131 9.79 19.85 4.28
CA PRO A 131 8.90 20.20 5.37
C PRO A 131 9.51 19.81 6.72
N ALA A 132 9.06 20.46 7.79
CA ALA A 132 9.45 20.16 9.16
C ALA A 132 8.20 19.82 9.99
N PRO A 133 7.99 18.54 10.36
CA PRO A 133 8.84 17.39 10.08
C PRO A 133 8.77 16.92 8.61
N ALA A 134 9.84 16.27 8.14
CA ALA A 134 9.96 15.76 6.77
C ALA A 134 9.30 14.39 6.57
N GLU A 135 8.95 13.74 7.67
CA GLU A 135 8.34 12.43 7.73
C GLU A 135 7.32 12.41 8.89
N GLY A 136 6.39 11.48 8.86
CA GLY A 136 5.39 11.37 9.91
C GLY A 136 4.34 10.33 9.66
N ILE A 137 3.34 10.32 10.54
CA ILE A 137 2.17 9.45 10.44
C ILE A 137 0.97 10.30 10.06
N GLY A 138 0.37 10.00 8.92
CA GLY A 138 -0.92 10.52 8.51
C GLY A 138 -2.06 9.64 8.99
N LEU A 139 -3.23 10.25 9.17
CA LEU A 139 -4.51 9.59 9.40
C LEU A 139 -5.45 9.99 8.28
N ALA A 140 -5.78 9.04 7.41
CA ALA A 140 -6.77 9.21 6.36
C ALA A 140 -8.11 8.61 6.80
N GLU A 141 -9.20 9.32 6.53
CA GLU A 141 -10.56 8.87 6.78
C GLU A 141 -11.21 8.40 5.48
N PHE A 142 -11.81 7.23 5.52
CA PHE A 142 -12.55 6.63 4.42
C PHE A 142 -13.98 6.30 4.86
N ASP A 143 -14.86 6.14 3.88
CA ASP A 143 -16.18 5.55 4.10
C ASP A 143 -16.07 4.04 4.34
N GLN A 144 -17.14 3.45 4.90
CA GLN A 144 -17.20 2.02 5.22
C GLN A 144 -17.04 1.11 3.99
N ASP A 145 -17.18 1.66 2.79
CA ASP A 145 -17.00 0.98 1.52
C ASP A 145 -15.61 0.37 1.37
N LEU A 146 -14.58 0.97 2.00
CA LEU A 146 -13.23 0.39 2.03
C LEU A 146 -13.20 -1.01 2.69
N LEU A 147 -14.14 -1.30 3.59
CA LEU A 147 -14.25 -2.57 4.30
C LEU A 147 -15.28 -3.54 3.68
N LYS A 148 -15.99 -3.16 2.61
CA LYS A 148 -16.92 -4.06 1.92
C LYS A 148 -16.21 -5.25 1.27
N GLY A 149 -14.99 -5.04 0.76
CA GLY A 149 -14.20 -6.08 0.12
C GLY A 149 -14.81 -6.55 -1.21
N PRO A 150 -14.38 -7.72 -1.71
CA PRO A 150 -14.91 -8.26 -2.96
C PRO A 150 -16.35 -8.73 -2.80
N GLU A 151 -17.18 -8.39 -3.80
CA GLU A 151 -18.52 -8.95 -4.00
C GLU A 151 -18.52 -10.45 -4.25
#